data_AF-A0AB35K865-F1
#
_entry.id   AF-A0AB35K865-F1
#
_cell.length_a   1.000
_cell.length_b   1.000
_cell.length_c   1.000
_cell.angle_alpha   90.00
_cell.angle_beta   90.00
_cell.angle_gamma   90.00
#
_symmetry.space_group_name_H-M   'P 1'
#
loop_
_entity.id
_entity.type
_entity.pdbx_description
1 polymer ?
#
loop_
_entity_poly.entity_id
_entity_poly.type
_entity_poly.pdbx_seq_one_letter_code
_entity_poly.pdbx_strand_id
1 'polypeptide(L)'
;VTVSFPDGTTATVVAGTDGTWAVPNPGNLVDGDTVTATATDPAGNTALPGTGTVSADITPPVVALDDVLTNDSTPALTGTV
;
A
#
# COMPACT_ATOMS: atom_id res chain seq x y z
N VAL A 1 15.09 6.20 13.37
CA VAL A 1 14.30 6.57 12.19
C VAL A 1 12.89 6.88 12.64
N THR A 2 12.35 8.01 12.19
CA THR A 2 10.97 8.41 12.42
C THR A 2 10.28 8.49 11.07
N VAL A 3 9.16 7.78 10.94
CA VAL A 3 8.33 7.72 9.74
C VAL A 3 7.04 8.47 10.02
N SER A 4 6.65 9.38 9.13
CA SER A 4 5.39 10.12 9.22
C SER A 4 4.47 9.71 8.06
N PHE A 5 3.23 9.38 8.40
CA PHE A 5 2.21 8.92 7.46
C PHE A 5 1.24 10.05 7.09
N PRO A 6 0.48 9.91 5.98
CA PRO A 6 -0.49 10.93 5.53
C PRO A 6 -1.59 11.25 6.55
N ASP A 7 -1.95 10.29 7.41
CA ASP A 7 -2.97 10.45 8.45
C ASP A 7 -2.48 11.24 9.68
N GLY A 8 -1.21 11.67 9.67
CA GLY A 8 -0.57 12.41 10.75
C GLY A 8 -0.01 11.52 11.86
N THR A 9 -0.18 10.19 11.79
CA THR A 9 0.48 9.26 12.71
C THR A 9 1.97 9.13 12.40
N THR A 10 2.72 8.66 13.39
CA THR A 10 4.16 8.42 13.24
C THR A 10 4.56 7.08 13.82
N ALA A 11 5.62 6.49 13.27
CA ALA A 11 6.27 5.31 13.80
C ALA A 11 7.77 5.55 13.97
N THR A 12 8.35 5.01 15.04
CA THR A 12 9.78 5.14 15.33
C THR A 12 10.42 3.76 15.41
N VAL A 13 11.58 3.62 14.79
CA VAL A 13 12.37 2.38 14.81
C VAL A 13 13.87 2.71 14.83
N VAL A 14 14.64 1.86 15.52
CA VAL A 14 16.12 1.91 15.48
C VAL A 14 16.57 1.12 14.25
N ALA A 15 17.37 1.73 13.39
CA ALA A 15 17.93 1.02 12.23
C ALA A 15 18.93 -0.05 12.68
N GLY A 16 19.00 -1.16 11.94
CA GLY A 16 19.99 -2.20 12.11
C GLY A 16 21.41 -1.70 11.83
N THR A 17 22.40 -2.53 12.13
CA THR A 17 23.83 -2.22 11.91
C THR A 17 24.18 -2.01 10.44
N ASP A 18 23.36 -2.55 9.53
CA ASP A 18 23.44 -2.39 8.08
C ASP A 18 22.62 -1.19 7.56
N GLY A 19 21.98 -0.43 8.45
CA GLY A 19 21.13 0.71 8.12
C GLY A 19 19.70 0.33 7.71
N THR A 20 19.34 -0.96 7.72
CA THR A 20 17.98 -1.40 7.39
C THR A 20 17.00 -1.10 8.52
N TRP A 21 15.74 -0.82 8.17
CA TRP A 21 14.68 -0.58 9.12
C TRP A 21 13.33 -0.88 8.48
N ALA A 22 12.34 -1.19 9.32
CA ALA A 22 10.95 -1.36 8.90
C ALA A 22 10.01 -0.86 10.00
N VAL A 23 8.87 -0.32 9.60
CA VAL A 23 7.78 0.05 10.51
C VAL A 23 6.48 -0.62 10.02
N PRO A 24 5.54 -0.95 10.92
CA PRO A 24 4.23 -1.46 10.51
C PRO A 24 3.48 -0.46 9.63
N ASN A 25 2.71 -0.96 8.67
CA ASN A 25 1.75 -0.14 7.91
C ASN A 25 0.59 0.28 8.85
N PRO A 26 0.21 1.58 8.91
CA PRO A 26 -0.93 2.05 9.70
C PRO A 26 -2.29 1.48 9.23
N GLY A 27 -2.34 0.90 8.02
CA GLY A 27 -3.48 0.14 7.49
C GLY A 27 -4.39 0.92 6.54
N ASN A 28 -4.29 2.24 6.53
CA ASN A 28 -5.12 3.16 5.73
C ASN A 28 -4.38 3.78 4.53
N LEU A 29 -3.19 3.28 4.20
CA LEU A 29 -2.43 3.77 3.05
C LEU A 29 -3.13 3.39 1.73
N VAL A 30 -3.27 4.36 0.84
CA VAL A 30 -3.86 4.21 -0.49
C VAL A 30 -2.86 4.54 -1.60
N ASP A 31 -3.20 4.19 -2.85
CA ASP A 31 -2.38 4.52 -4.01
C ASP A 31 -2.13 6.03 -4.10
N GLY A 32 -0.87 6.42 -4.32
CA GLY A 32 -0.45 7.81 -4.40
C GLY A 32 -0.13 8.47 -3.05
N ASP A 33 -0.39 7.81 -1.92
CA ASP A 33 -0.02 8.35 -0.60
C ASP A 33 1.49 8.58 -0.49
N THR A 34 1.87 9.69 0.14
CA THR A 34 3.28 10.02 0.39
C THR A 34 3.65 9.77 1.84
N VAL A 35 4.68 8.96 2.05
CA VAL A 35 5.29 8.68 3.36
C VAL A 35 6.64 9.39 3.44
N THR A 36 6.97 9.95 4.61
CA THR A 36 8.26 10.61 4.83
C THR A 36 9.03 9.94 5.96
N ALA A 37 10.36 9.92 5.87
CA ALA A 37 11.22 9.35 6.91
C ALA A 37 12.44 10.23 7.20
N THR A 38 12.76 10.40 8.48
CA THR A 38 13.97 11.09 8.95
C THR A 38 14.77 10.19 9.89
N ALA A 39 16.08 10.39 9.94
CA ALA A 39 16.96 9.67 10.85
C ALA A 39 17.81 10.65 11.65
N THR A 40 18.03 10.34 12.92
CA THR A 40 18.88 11.09 13.84
C THR A 40 19.95 10.15 14.37
N ASP A 41 21.22 10.57 14.31
CA ASP A 41 22.33 9.80 14.87
C ASP A 41 22.44 9.96 16.41
N PRO A 42 23.27 9.16 17.11
CA PRO A 42 23.44 9.29 18.56
C PRO A 42 24.04 10.63 19.02
N ALA A 43 24.68 11.38 18.12
CA ALA A 43 25.21 12.71 18.39
C ALA A 43 24.15 13.82 18.22
N GLY A 44 22.94 13.47 17.77
CA GLY A 44 21.81 14.38 17.59
C GLY A 44 21.71 15.02 16.20
N ASN A 45 22.54 14.61 15.23
CA ASN A 45 22.44 15.14 13.86
C ASN A 45 21.27 14.48 13.13
N THR A 46 20.37 15.29 12.57
CA THR A 46 19.20 14.81 11.84
C THR A 46 19.39 14.99 10.34
N ALA A 47 19.15 13.95 9.56
CA ALA A 47 19.20 13.99 8.10
C ALA A 47 17.98 14.71 7.50
N LEU A 48 18.12 15.17 6.25
CA LEU A 48 16.97 15.63 5.46
C LEU A 48 15.96 14.48 5.28
N PRO A 49 14.64 14.78 5.23
CA PRO A 49 13.63 13.76 5.03
C PRO A 49 13.76 13.10 3.66
N GLY A 50 13.72 11.76 3.64
CA GLY A 50 13.41 10.99 2.45
C GLY A 50 11.90 10.86 2.27
N THR A 51 11.44 10.71 1.03
CA THR A 51 10.03 10.50 0.70
C THR A 51 9.86 9.24 -0.15
N GLY A 52 8.69 8.61 -0.04
CA GLY A 52 8.28 7.48 -0.87
C GLY A 52 6.78 7.53 -1.14
N THR A 53 6.38 7.10 -2.33
CA THR A 53 4.96 7.01 -2.72
C THR A 53 4.47 5.57 -2.64
N VAL A 54 3.30 5.37 -2.07
CA VAL A 54 2.61 4.09 -2.05
C VAL A 54 2.09 3.81 -3.45
N SER A 55 2.44 2.65 -4.00
CA SER A 55 1.81 2.10 -5.19
C SER A 55 1.00 0.88 -4.77
N ALA A 56 -0.33 1.03 -4.75
CA ALA A 56 -1.25 -0.01 -4.31
C ALA A 56 -2.28 -0.27 -5.39
N ASP A 57 -2.28 -1.48 -5.95
CA ASP A 57 -3.39 -1.91 -6.79
C ASP A 57 -4.53 -2.40 -5.89
N ILE A 58 -5.55 -1.56 -5.76
CA ILE A 58 -6.78 -1.86 -5.01
C ILE A 58 -7.95 -2.22 -5.93
N THR A 59 -7.71 -2.36 -7.23
CA THR A 59 -8.75 -2.64 -8.22
C THR A 59 -9.17 -4.11 -8.14
N PRO A 60 -10.41 -4.45 -7.74
CA PRO A 60 -10.87 -5.82 -7.78
C PRO A 60 -11.08 -6.29 -9.23
N PRO A 61 -10.92 -7.59 -9.53
CA PRO A 61 -11.33 -8.14 -10.81
C PRO A 61 -12.85 -8.03 -11.00
N VAL A 62 -13.30 -7.88 -12.23
CA VAL A 62 -14.72 -7.73 -12.57
C VAL A 62 -15.22 -9.00 -13.24
N VAL A 63 -16.11 -9.72 -12.57
CA VAL A 63 -16.76 -10.91 -13.14
C VAL A 63 -18.08 -10.52 -13.78
N ALA A 64 -18.27 -10.88 -15.04
CA ALA A 64 -19.51 -10.69 -15.78
C ALA A 64 -20.01 -12.03 -16.35
N LEU A 65 -21.32 -12.23 -16.34
CA LEU A 65 -21.98 -13.34 -17.01
C LEU A 65 -22.69 -12.82 -18.25
N ASP A 66 -22.62 -13.59 -19.34
CA ASP A 66 -23.38 -13.31 -20.54
C ASP A 66 -24.84 -13.74 -20.33
N ASP A 67 -25.78 -12.82 -20.51
CA ASP A 67 -27.20 -13.16 -20.50
C ASP A 67 -27.59 -13.83 -21.83
N VAL A 68 -28.34 -14.92 -21.74
CA VAL A 68 -28.80 -15.69 -22.90
C VAL A 68 -30.28 -15.98 -22.74
N LEU A 69 -31.10 -15.32 -23.57
CA LEU A 69 -32.51 -15.65 -23.69
C LEU A 69 -32.68 -16.85 -24.63
N THR A 70 -33.07 -17.99 -24.08
CA THR A 70 -33.22 -19.26 -24.80
C THR A 70 -34.38 -20.09 -24.24
N ASN A 71 -34.91 -20.99 -25.06
CA ASN A 71 -35.86 -22.03 -24.65
C ASN A 71 -35.19 -23.39 -24.42
N ASP A 72 -33.86 -23.45 -24.49
CA ASP A 72 -33.04 -24.56 -24.02
C ASP A 72 -33.06 -24.61 -22.48
N SER A 73 -33.38 -25.77 -21.90
CA SER A 73 -33.37 -25.98 -20.44
C SER A 73 -31.97 -26.27 -19.87
N THR A 74 -30.96 -26.38 -20.73
CA THR A 74 -29.56 -26.67 -20.40
C THR A 74 -28.55 -25.76 -21.11
N PRO A 75 -28.73 -24.43 -21.09
CA PRO A 75 -27.82 -23.54 -21.81
C PRO A 75 -26.43 -23.55 -21.19
N ALA A 76 -25.40 -23.41 -22.03
CA ALA A 76 -24.06 -23.14 -21.56
C ALA A 76 -24.00 -21.74 -20.94
N LEU A 77 -23.32 -21.60 -19.79
CA LEU A 77 -23.04 -20.31 -19.18
C LEU A 77 -21.65 -19.84 -19.62
N THR A 78 -21.57 -18.64 -20.17
CA THR A 78 -20.31 -17.97 -20.53
C THR A 78 -20.18 -16.64 -19.78
N GLY A 79 -18.95 -16.13 -19.71
CA GLY A 79 -18.64 -14.88 -19.02
C GLY A 79 -17.15 -14.55 -19.11
N THR A 80 -16.78 -13.39 -18.58
CA THR A 80 -15.39 -12.89 -18.51
C THR A 80 -15.00 -12.52 -17.09
N VAL A 81 -13.69 -12.54 -16.81
CA VAL A 81 -13.05 -12.09 -15.55
C VAL A 81 -12.16 -10.89 -15.85
#